data_AF-A0A7W9L2R8-F1
#
_entry.id   AF-A0A7W9L2R8-F1
#
_cell.length_a   1.000
_cell.length_b   1.000
_cell.length_c   1.000
_cell.angle_alpha   90.00
_cell.angle_beta   90.00
_cell.angle_gamma   90.00
#
_symmetry.space_group_name_H-M   'P 1'
#
loop_
_entity.id
_entity.type
_entity.pdbx_description
1 polymer ?
#
loop_
_entity_poly.entity_id
_entity_poly.type
_entity_poly.pdbx_seq_one_letter_code
_entity_poly.pdbx_strand_id
1 'polypeptide(L)'
;MNYRLLAALAVIGLSGCTSLESSRPVRMASIAPEEGLTWVRTDGQSGRANPALLDQFAADRAACVAPPADNAALRAAESCMSARGYVLVAQSQAAATAAEFRRRQGY
;
A
#
# COMPACT_ATOMS: atom_id res chain seq x y z
N MET A 1 38.93 -31.59 42.12
CA MET A 1 40.13 -30.88 42.61
C MET A 1 40.42 -29.73 41.64
N ASN A 2 40.08 -28.49 42.03
CA ASN A 2 40.70 -27.20 41.63
C ASN A 2 40.63 -26.75 40.15
N TYR A 3 40.32 -25.50 39.74
CA TYR A 3 39.99 -24.23 40.39
C TYR A 3 39.49 -23.20 39.33
N ARG A 4 38.61 -22.29 39.78
CA ARG A 4 38.49 -20.83 39.46
C ARG A 4 37.93 -20.39 38.08
N LEU A 5 36.76 -19.73 37.99
CA LEU A 5 36.35 -18.35 38.36
C LEU A 5 36.51 -17.34 37.20
N LEU A 6 35.58 -16.37 37.16
CA LEU A 6 35.50 -15.10 36.41
C LEU A 6 34.61 -15.18 35.15
N ALA A 7 33.36 -14.69 35.11
CA ALA A 7 32.80 -13.35 35.37
C ALA A 7 33.28 -12.26 34.39
N ALA A 8 32.40 -11.80 33.50
CA ALA A 8 32.45 -10.46 32.91
C ALA A 8 31.08 -10.06 32.34
N LEU A 9 30.36 -9.25 33.11
CA LEU A 9 29.34 -8.31 32.65
C LEU A 9 29.97 -7.33 31.66
N ALA A 10 29.28 -7.03 30.55
CA ALA A 10 29.56 -5.86 29.74
C ALA A 10 28.24 -5.10 29.50
N VAL A 11 27.86 -4.29 30.49
CA VAL A 11 26.94 -3.16 30.31
C VAL A 11 27.81 -1.98 29.87
N ILE A 12 27.71 -1.63 28.60
CA ILE A 12 28.22 -0.36 28.03
C ILE A 12 26.94 0.37 27.62
N GLY A 13 26.65 1.61 28.04
CA GLY A 13 27.51 2.72 28.38
C GLY A 13 27.00 3.92 27.57
N LEU A 14 26.56 4.96 28.26
CA LEU A 14 25.86 6.15 27.79
C LEU A 14 26.54 6.94 26.65
N SER A 15 25.74 7.45 25.72
CA SER A 15 25.89 8.74 25.00
C SER A 15 24.55 8.95 24.26
N GLY A 16 23.77 10.02 24.43
CA GLY A 16 24.14 11.41 24.56
C GLY A 16 23.70 12.14 23.29
N CYS A 17 22.43 12.54 23.20
CA CYS A 17 21.96 13.61 22.31
C CYS A 17 20.80 14.33 22.99
N THR A 18 21.11 15.46 23.62
CA THR A 18 20.12 16.48 23.94
C THR A 18 19.76 17.16 22.61
N SER A 19 18.60 16.86 22.06
CA SER A 19 18.05 17.70 21.00
C SER A 19 17.24 18.78 21.67
N LEU A 20 17.87 19.95 21.81
CA LEU A 20 17.19 21.18 22.07
C LEU A 20 16.03 21.33 21.07
N GLU A 21 14.88 21.66 21.65
CA GLU A 21 13.81 22.46 21.10
C GLU A 21 14.15 23.12 19.75
N SER A 22 13.53 22.65 18.68
CA SER A 22 13.45 23.41 17.43
C SER A 22 12.05 23.27 16.88
N SER A 23 11.32 24.37 17.02
CA SER A 23 10.35 24.85 16.05
C SER A 23 9.18 23.89 15.79
N ARG A 24 8.01 24.17 16.39
CA ARG A 24 6.74 23.74 15.79
C ARG A 24 6.74 24.27 14.35
N PRO A 25 6.82 23.44 13.30
CA PRO A 25 6.47 23.94 12.00
C PRO A 25 5.00 24.36 12.12
N VAL A 26 4.72 25.62 11.78
CA VAL A 26 3.38 26.00 11.35
C VAL A 26 2.96 24.89 10.39
N ARG A 27 1.94 24.11 10.75
CA ARG A 27 1.27 23.21 9.79
C ARG A 27 0.63 24.13 8.76
N MET A 28 1.45 24.63 7.83
CA MET A 28 0.97 24.87 6.48
C MET A 28 0.32 23.55 6.11
N ALA A 29 -1.00 23.57 5.97
CA ALA A 29 -1.73 22.49 5.37
C ALA A 29 -1.03 22.21 4.04
N SER A 30 -0.16 21.20 4.05
CA SER A 30 0.38 20.67 2.82
C SER A 30 -0.86 20.20 2.08
N ILE A 31 -1.19 20.90 1.01
CA ILE A 31 -2.03 20.33 -0.03
C ILE A 31 -1.17 19.20 -0.58
N ALA A 32 -1.16 18.07 0.13
CA ALA A 32 -0.54 16.86 -0.35
C ALA A 32 -1.27 16.56 -1.66
N PRO A 33 -0.54 16.27 -2.75
CA PRO A 33 -1.20 15.84 -3.97
C PRO A 33 -2.10 14.65 -3.61
N GLU A 34 -3.39 14.73 -3.98
CA GLU A 34 -4.31 13.62 -3.74
C GLU A 34 -3.69 12.38 -4.37
N GLU A 35 -3.45 11.37 -3.54
CA GLU A 35 -2.83 10.13 -4.01
C GLU A 35 -3.74 9.49 -5.07
N GLY A 36 -3.16 9.10 -6.21
CA GLY A 36 -3.92 8.45 -7.26
C GLY A 36 -4.50 7.12 -6.79
N LEU A 37 -5.72 6.80 -7.23
CA LEU A 37 -6.37 5.51 -6.96
C LEU A 37 -6.28 4.59 -8.17
N THR A 38 -6.26 3.28 -7.92
CA THR A 38 -6.23 2.26 -8.97
C THR A 38 -6.94 0.98 -8.55
N TRP A 39 -7.40 0.21 -9.52
CA TRP A 39 -8.11 -1.04 -9.30
C TRP A 39 -7.15 -2.24 -9.28
N VAL A 40 -7.32 -3.12 -8.31
CA VAL A 40 -6.60 -4.40 -8.21
C VAL A 40 -7.61 -5.53 -8.22
N ARG A 41 -7.36 -6.60 -8.99
CA ARG A 41 -8.22 -7.79 -8.98
C ARG A 41 -8.01 -8.61 -7.71
N THR A 42 -9.11 -9.08 -7.13
CA THR A 42 -9.10 -9.86 -5.88
C THR A 42 -8.78 -11.34 -6.09
N ASP A 43 -8.81 -11.81 -7.34
CA ASP A 43 -8.40 -13.15 -7.75
C ASP A 43 -6.86 -13.30 -7.90
N GLY A 44 -6.09 -12.24 -7.62
CA GLY A 44 -4.63 -12.24 -7.72
C GLY A 44 -4.09 -12.18 -9.15
N GLN A 45 -4.96 -12.25 -10.16
CA GLN A 45 -4.54 -12.17 -11.55
C GLN A 45 -4.32 -10.73 -11.99
N SER A 46 -3.51 -10.52 -13.03
CA SER A 46 -3.27 -9.19 -13.57
C SER A 46 -3.07 -9.21 -15.08
N GLY A 47 -3.37 -8.09 -15.71
CA GLY A 47 -3.15 -7.87 -17.14
C GLY A 47 -1.69 -8.03 -17.59
N ARG A 48 -0.72 -7.95 -16.66
CA ARG A 48 0.71 -8.18 -16.96
C ARG A 48 1.00 -9.63 -17.34
N ALA A 49 0.30 -10.57 -16.70
CA ALA A 49 0.49 -12.01 -16.93
C ALA A 49 -0.52 -12.57 -17.94
N ASN A 50 -1.63 -11.86 -18.18
CA ASN A 50 -2.69 -12.30 -19.09
C ASN A 50 -3.32 -11.09 -19.81
N PRO A 51 -3.02 -10.88 -21.12
CA PRO A 51 -3.52 -9.72 -21.85
C PRO A 51 -5.06 -9.69 -21.97
N ALA A 52 -5.76 -10.83 -21.93
CA ALA A 52 -7.23 -10.84 -21.94
C ALA A 52 -7.84 -10.13 -20.72
N LEU A 53 -7.10 -10.07 -19.59
CA LEU A 53 -7.53 -9.33 -18.41
C LEU A 53 -7.40 -7.81 -18.56
N LEU A 54 -6.60 -7.32 -19.52
CA LEU A 54 -6.57 -5.90 -19.85
C LEU A 54 -7.86 -5.49 -20.55
N ASP A 55 -8.32 -6.28 -21.52
CA ASP A 55 -9.57 -6.04 -22.24
C ASP A 55 -10.77 -6.14 -21.29
N GLN A 56 -10.78 -7.16 -20.44
CA GLN A 56 -11.81 -7.31 -19.40
C GLN A 56 -11.84 -6.09 -18.45
N PHE A 57 -10.68 -5.64 -17.97
CA PHE A 57 -10.61 -4.45 -17.13
C PHE A 57 -11.11 -3.19 -17.85
N ALA A 58 -10.79 -3.01 -19.13
CA ALA A 58 -11.28 -1.88 -19.92
C ALA A 58 -12.80 -1.91 -20.04
N ALA A 59 -13.39 -3.07 -20.32
CA ALA A 59 -14.84 -3.27 -20.39
C ALA A 59 -15.52 -3.01 -19.04
N ASP A 60 -14.99 -3.57 -17.96
CA ASP A 60 -15.54 -3.38 -16.61
C ASP A 60 -15.46 -1.92 -16.17
N ARG A 61 -14.33 -1.25 -16.44
CA ARG A 61 -14.16 0.17 -16.12
C ARG A 61 -15.11 1.05 -16.94
N ALA A 62 -15.30 0.76 -18.22
CA ALA A 62 -16.24 1.49 -19.06
C ALA A 62 -17.71 1.31 -18.62
N ALA A 63 -18.04 0.14 -18.06
CA ALA A 63 -19.38 -0.13 -17.53
C ALA A 63 -19.65 0.54 -16.18
N CYS A 64 -18.61 0.73 -15.34
CA CYS A 64 -18.78 1.17 -13.95
C CYS A 64 -18.34 2.61 -13.67
N VAL A 65 -17.34 3.15 -14.38
CA VAL A 65 -16.69 4.43 -14.04
C VAL A 65 -17.16 5.52 -15.00
N ALA A 66 -17.81 6.54 -14.46
CA ALA A 66 -18.20 7.73 -15.21
C ALA A 66 -16.97 8.60 -15.56
N PRO A 67 -16.93 9.24 -16.75
CA PRO A 67 -15.95 10.27 -17.04
C PRO A 67 -16.29 11.59 -16.32
N PRO A 68 -15.29 12.37 -15.87
CA PRO A 68 -13.86 12.05 -15.87
C PRO A 68 -13.53 11.02 -14.79
N ALA A 69 -12.59 10.11 -15.08
CA ALA A 69 -12.18 9.04 -14.16
C ALA A 69 -11.22 9.56 -13.06
N ASP A 70 -11.63 10.60 -12.35
CA ASP A 70 -10.93 11.14 -11.18
C ASP A 70 -11.18 10.29 -9.92
N ASN A 71 -10.51 10.62 -8.82
CA ASN A 71 -10.66 9.87 -7.57
C ASN A 71 -12.11 9.84 -7.05
N ALA A 72 -12.92 10.86 -7.31
CA ALA A 72 -14.32 10.89 -6.91
C ALA A 72 -15.15 9.89 -7.73
N ALA A 73 -14.99 9.88 -9.06
CA ALA A 73 -15.63 8.92 -9.94
C ALA A 73 -15.20 7.48 -9.65
N LEU A 74 -13.91 7.27 -9.33
CA LEU A 74 -13.40 5.95 -8.94
C LEU A 74 -14.05 5.46 -7.64
N ARG A 75 -14.15 6.30 -6.61
CA ARG A 75 -14.82 5.95 -5.35
C ARG A 75 -16.32 5.70 -5.56
N ALA A 76 -17.00 6.50 -6.39
CA ALA A 76 -18.41 6.29 -6.72
C ALA A 76 -18.66 4.94 -7.42
N ALA A 77 -17.70 4.45 -8.19
CA ALA A 77 -17.78 3.17 -8.91
C ALA A 77 -17.42 1.94 -8.06
N GLU A 78 -17.01 2.11 -6.79
CA GLU A 78 -16.46 1.03 -5.96
C GLU A 78 -17.42 -0.14 -5.77
N SER A 79 -18.72 0.12 -5.58
CA SER A 79 -19.71 -0.97 -5.47
C SER A 79 -19.87 -1.76 -6.77
N CYS A 80 -19.82 -1.09 -7.93
CA CYS A 80 -19.93 -1.75 -9.23
C CYS A 80 -18.68 -2.58 -9.54
N MET A 81 -17.50 -2.01 -9.26
CA MET A 81 -16.22 -2.68 -9.49
C MET A 81 -15.97 -3.81 -8.50
N SER A 82 -16.40 -3.69 -7.24
CA SER A 82 -16.26 -4.77 -6.26
C SER A 82 -17.13 -5.98 -6.58
N ALA A 83 -18.35 -5.76 -7.08
CA ALA A 83 -19.19 -6.83 -7.61
C ALA A 83 -18.54 -7.59 -8.79
N ARG A 84 -17.58 -6.97 -9.48
CA ARG A 84 -16.80 -7.55 -10.58
C ARG A 84 -15.44 -8.11 -10.17
N GLY A 85 -15.13 -8.13 -8.86
CA GLY A 85 -13.90 -8.70 -8.33
C GLY A 85 -12.70 -7.75 -8.31
N TYR A 86 -12.94 -6.45 -8.18
CA TYR A 86 -11.90 -5.44 -8.03
C TYR A 86 -11.96 -4.75 -6.66
N VAL A 87 -10.81 -4.31 -6.16
CA VAL A 87 -10.73 -3.42 -5.01
C VAL A 87 -10.04 -2.12 -5.42
N LEU A 88 -10.55 -0.99 -4.92
CA LEU A 88 -9.93 0.32 -5.11
C LEU A 88 -8.83 0.50 -4.07
N VAL A 89 -7.62 0.81 -4.50
CA VAL A 89 -6.49 1.07 -3.60
C VAL A 89 -5.71 2.28 -4.05
N ALA A 90 -4.90 2.81 -3.14
CA ALA A 90 -3.93 3.83 -3.48
C ALA A 90 -2.89 3.26 -4.47
N GLN A 91 -2.45 4.06 -5.44
CA GLN A 91 -1.57 3.63 -6.51
C GLN A 91 -0.22 3.12 -5.98
N SER A 92 0.27 3.69 -4.86
CA SER A 92 1.48 3.21 -4.19
C SER A 92 1.33 1.80 -3.60
N GLN A 93 0.11 1.41 -3.24
CA GLN A 93 -0.20 0.13 -2.57
C GLN A 93 -0.54 -0.98 -3.57
N ALA A 94 -0.87 -0.63 -4.82
CA ALA A 94 -1.38 -1.56 -5.81
C ALA A 94 -0.53 -2.84 -6.00
N ALA A 95 0.80 -2.69 -6.05
CA ALA A 95 1.70 -3.83 -6.20
C ALA A 95 1.70 -4.75 -4.96
N ALA A 96 1.68 -4.16 -3.77
CA ALA A 96 1.64 -4.89 -2.51
C ALA A 96 0.31 -5.63 -2.34
N THR A 97 -0.82 -4.95 -2.59
CA THR A 97 -2.16 -5.54 -2.55
C THR A 97 -2.29 -6.69 -3.57
N ALA A 98 -1.81 -6.51 -4.80
CA ALA A 98 -1.82 -7.57 -5.81
C ALA A 98 -0.98 -8.77 -5.39
N ALA A 99 0.16 -8.55 -4.71
CA ALA A 99 0.98 -9.64 -4.18
C ALA A 99 0.31 -10.37 -3.02
N GLU A 100 -0.46 -9.67 -2.18
CA GLU A 100 -1.27 -10.29 -1.14
C GLU A 100 -2.36 -11.19 -1.73
N PHE A 101 -3.11 -10.71 -2.73
CA PHE A 101 -4.13 -11.56 -3.37
C PHE A 101 -3.53 -12.78 -4.04
N ARG A 102 -2.38 -12.67 -4.72
CA ARG A 102 -1.68 -13.84 -5.28
C ARG A 102 -1.36 -14.90 -4.23
N ARG A 103 -0.74 -14.47 -3.11
CA ARG A 103 -0.43 -15.37 -1.99
C ARG A 103 -1.67 -16.06 -1.44
N ARG A 104 -2.80 -15.35 -1.32
CA ARG A 104 -4.07 -15.91 -0.83
C ARG A 104 -4.69 -16.95 -1.77
N GLN A 105 -4.46 -16.81 -3.06
CA GLN A 105 -5.03 -17.68 -4.10
C GLN A 105 -4.09 -18.84 -4.49
N GLY A 106 -2.90 -18.91 -3.89
CA GLY A 106 -1.92 -19.96 -4.17
C GLY A 106 -1.12 -19.75 -5.47
N TYR A 107 -1.01 -18.51 -5.95
CA TYR A 107 -0.17 -18.11 -7.09
C TYR A 107 1.24 -17.70 -6.67
#